data_AF-A0A364L074-F1
#
_entry.id   AF-A0A364L074-F1
#
_cell.length_a   1.000
_cell.length_b   1.000
_cell.length_c   1.000
_cell.angle_alpha   90.00
_cell.angle_beta   90.00
_cell.angle_gamma   90.00
#
_symmetry.space_group_name_H-M   'P 1'
#
loop_
_entity.id
_entity.type
_entity.pdbx_description
1 polymer ?
#
loop_
_entity_poly.entity_id
_entity_poly.type
_entity_poly.pdbx_seq_one_letter_code
_entity_poly.pdbx_strand_id
1 'polypeptide(L)'
;MIRLSPSSWKLLKSRPLSQGSGALKYTRKQSLSRVHRGTHNELINNTIASSPQRKDASNVAPEISESCLKTFDYDSFCDLELEQKKRDGSYRTFNNINRLANSFPLAKNSQEKKISVWCANDYLGMSRNTHVLDTIHTTLNRYGAGAGGTRNISGNNTEVELLESKVAELHKKEAGLVFSSCYVANGAALTTLGSKLPNCVFLSDALNHASMIEGIRHSRAEKKIFRHNDLDDLEAKLRDLPLDQPKIIAFESVYSMSGSIGKIEEICQLARRYGALTFLDEVHAVAIGTFGKAYGGIGGYIAASASIIDYIRSLAPGFIFTTSLPPAVLAGARASVEYQRKCLDDRRLQQLNTRAVKESLKSIDIPVLENPSHIIPILVGNAKAAKQASDMLLEKFGIYIQSINYPTVPIGQERLRVTPTPGHGPELRDQLISALEFVWNELGLKRKTDWLTSQEVDAEILDALNSTEPPIWTDEQLGLGKSDDKQITTNQPLGHDAILGVEDKEPLRMGAGH
;
A
#
# COMPACT_ATOMS: atom_id res chain seq x y z
N MET A 1 7.16 36.84 -23.23
CA MET A 1 6.65 38.02 -23.94
C MET A 1 5.35 37.66 -24.65
N ILE A 2 4.21 37.69 -23.93
CA ILE A 2 2.83 37.77 -24.44
C ILE A 2 2.08 38.62 -23.40
N ARG A 3 1.48 39.73 -23.84
CA ARG A 3 0.79 40.75 -23.05
C ARG A 3 -0.69 40.37 -22.88
N LEU A 4 -1.26 40.62 -21.70
CA LEU A 4 -2.71 40.75 -21.51
C LEU A 4 -2.99 42.14 -20.89
N SER A 5 -3.88 42.90 -21.52
CA SER A 5 -4.22 44.29 -21.15
C SER A 5 -5.41 44.35 -20.17
N PRO A 6 -5.43 45.33 -19.24
CA PRO A 6 -6.55 45.55 -18.33
C PRO A 6 -7.48 46.68 -18.83
N SER A 7 -8.74 46.36 -19.13
CA SER A 7 -9.88 47.29 -19.25
C SER A 7 -11.14 46.40 -19.21
N SER A 8 -12.12 46.54 -18.32
CA SER A 8 -12.85 47.75 -18.02
C SER A 8 -13.58 47.61 -16.68
N TRP A 9 -13.35 48.57 -15.79
CA TRP A 9 -14.17 48.83 -14.61
C TRP A 9 -14.99 50.11 -14.84
N LYS A 10 -16.21 50.13 -14.29
CA LYS A 10 -17.21 51.22 -14.13
C LYS A 10 -18.37 51.22 -15.13
N LEU A 11 -19.58 50.85 -14.68
CA LEU A 11 -20.58 51.76 -14.09
C LEU A 11 -21.95 51.07 -13.97
N LEU A 12 -22.44 50.89 -12.75
CA LEU A 12 -23.82 51.20 -12.35
C LEU A 12 -23.93 51.15 -10.82
N LYS A 13 -24.16 52.33 -10.24
CA LYS A 13 -24.45 52.57 -8.81
C LYS A 13 -25.96 52.82 -8.64
N SER A 14 -26.38 52.62 -7.39
CA SER A 14 -27.60 53.07 -6.67
C SER A 14 -28.61 51.94 -6.41
N ARG A 15 -29.11 51.68 -5.19
CA ARG A 15 -29.14 52.42 -3.89
C ARG A 15 -29.46 51.43 -2.71
N PRO A 16 -29.62 51.84 -1.43
CA PRO A 16 -28.75 51.50 -0.30
C PRO A 16 -29.29 50.46 0.73
N LEU A 17 -28.38 49.91 1.56
CA LEU A 17 -28.68 49.16 2.78
C LEU A 17 -28.28 49.97 4.02
N SER A 18 -29.19 50.05 4.99
CA SER A 18 -29.03 50.71 6.28
C SER A 18 -28.40 49.81 7.34
N GLN A 19 -27.76 50.47 8.30
CA GLN A 19 -26.93 49.98 9.40
C GLN A 19 -27.62 49.04 10.40
N GLY A 20 -26.80 48.25 11.12
CA GLY A 20 -27.20 47.58 12.36
C GLY A 20 -26.10 46.67 12.93
N SER A 21 -25.24 47.25 13.75
CA SER A 21 -24.16 46.63 14.54
C SER A 21 -24.65 45.68 15.64
N GLY A 22 -23.86 44.63 15.97
CA GLY A 22 -24.02 43.92 17.23
C GLY A 22 -23.19 42.64 17.34
N ALA A 23 -21.96 42.75 17.83
CA ALA A 23 -21.09 41.62 18.16
C ALA A 23 -21.55 40.89 19.44
N LEU A 24 -21.52 39.55 19.44
CA LEU A 24 -21.70 38.75 20.65
C LEU A 24 -20.48 37.83 20.86
N LYS A 25 -19.79 38.11 21.98
CA LYS A 25 -18.70 37.31 22.55
C LYS A 25 -19.26 36.07 23.26
N TYR A 26 -18.49 34.99 23.18
CA TYR A 26 -18.63 33.76 23.96
C TYR A 26 -18.19 33.95 25.43
N THR A 27 -18.92 33.35 26.38
CA THR A 27 -18.36 32.78 27.63
C THR A 27 -19.23 31.66 28.21
N ARG A 28 -18.53 30.61 28.70
CA ARG A 28 -18.95 29.33 29.31
C ARG A 28 -19.92 29.42 30.50
N LYS A 29 -20.73 28.35 30.70
CA LYS A 29 -20.76 27.57 31.96
C LYS A 29 -21.40 26.17 31.80
N GLN A 30 -20.81 25.20 32.50
CA GLN A 30 -21.20 23.79 32.61
C GLN A 30 -22.43 23.60 33.54
N SER A 31 -23.23 22.56 33.30
CA SER A 31 -23.55 21.54 34.34
C SER A 31 -24.29 20.33 33.75
N LEU A 32 -24.00 19.16 34.32
CA LEU A 32 -24.57 17.85 34.03
C LEU A 32 -25.97 17.67 34.62
N SER A 33 -26.83 16.87 33.98
CA SER A 33 -27.59 15.80 34.68
C SER A 33 -28.36 14.88 33.71
N ARG A 34 -28.36 13.59 34.07
CA ARG A 34 -29.11 12.45 33.50
C ARG A 34 -30.63 12.62 33.61
N VAL A 35 -31.41 12.12 32.64
CA VAL A 35 -32.72 11.42 32.82
C VAL A 35 -32.96 10.58 31.53
N HIS A 36 -32.96 9.25 31.53
CA HIS A 36 -34.02 8.26 31.85
C HIS A 36 -35.24 8.18 30.92
N ARG A 37 -35.51 6.95 30.48
CA ARG A 37 -36.63 6.48 29.63
C ARG A 37 -37.99 6.76 30.29
N GLY A 38 -39.03 6.96 29.47
CA GLY A 38 -40.42 6.90 29.93
C GLY A 38 -41.44 7.26 28.86
N THR A 39 -42.25 6.27 28.51
CA THR A 39 -43.52 6.27 27.76
C THR A 39 -44.53 7.33 28.21
N HIS A 40 -45.32 7.92 27.30
CA HIS A 40 -46.79 7.77 27.24
C HIS A 40 -47.45 8.61 26.14
N ASN A 41 -48.60 8.09 25.72
CA ASN A 41 -49.54 8.51 24.70
C ASN A 41 -50.47 9.66 25.16
N GLU A 42 -51.35 10.11 24.24
CA GLU A 42 -52.55 10.96 24.41
C GLU A 42 -52.33 12.50 24.49
N LEU A 43 -53.12 13.42 23.90
CA LEU A 43 -54.55 13.54 23.50
C LEU A 43 -54.68 14.96 22.83
N ILE A 44 -55.37 15.28 21.71
CA ILE A 44 -56.79 15.72 21.60
C ILE A 44 -57.07 16.41 20.22
N ASN A 45 -58.12 15.90 19.55
CA ASN A 45 -59.26 16.44 18.76
C ASN A 45 -59.24 17.77 17.96
N ASN A 46 -59.85 17.76 16.75
CA ASN A 46 -61.27 18.11 16.47
C ASN A 46 -61.52 18.23 14.93
N THR A 47 -62.35 17.39 14.28
CA THR A 47 -63.82 17.50 14.00
C THR A 47 -64.21 18.45 12.84
N ILE A 48 -64.85 17.92 11.78
CA ILE A 48 -66.17 18.33 11.21
C ILE A 48 -66.49 17.51 9.94
N ALA A 49 -67.77 17.16 9.83
CA ALA A 49 -68.41 16.18 8.96
C ALA A 49 -68.78 16.65 7.54
N SER A 50 -68.98 15.69 6.63
CA SER A 50 -70.22 15.47 5.83
C SER A 50 -69.92 14.81 4.49
N SER A 51 -70.75 13.84 4.11
CA SER A 51 -70.75 13.17 2.81
C SER A 51 -72.18 13.11 2.28
N PRO A 52 -72.39 13.07 0.96
CA PRO A 52 -73.25 11.99 0.44
C PRO A 52 -72.80 11.37 -0.90
N GLN A 53 -73.03 10.06 -0.97
CA GLN A 53 -73.42 9.23 -2.12
C GLN A 53 -72.40 8.91 -3.24
N ARG A 54 -71.96 7.63 -3.23
CA ARG A 54 -71.49 6.87 -4.39
C ARG A 54 -72.67 6.16 -5.08
N LYS A 55 -72.62 6.05 -6.41
CA LYS A 55 -73.27 4.97 -7.19
C LYS A 55 -72.19 4.02 -7.71
N ASP A 56 -72.41 2.73 -7.42
CA ASP A 56 -72.08 1.50 -8.12
C ASP A 56 -70.78 1.39 -8.95
N ALA A 57 -69.94 0.42 -8.58
CA ALA A 57 -69.78 -0.81 -9.37
C ALA A 57 -68.78 -1.75 -8.67
N SER A 58 -69.22 -2.98 -8.47
CA SER A 58 -68.43 -4.12 -8.01
C SER A 58 -67.21 -4.40 -8.90
N ASN A 59 -66.03 -4.50 -8.30
CA ASN A 59 -65.01 -5.44 -8.76
C ASN A 59 -64.27 -5.98 -7.55
N VAL A 60 -64.51 -7.27 -7.29
CA VAL A 60 -63.84 -8.07 -6.27
C VAL A 60 -62.38 -8.20 -6.70
N ALA A 61 -61.49 -7.46 -6.04
CA ALA A 61 -60.08 -7.79 -6.07
C ALA A 61 -59.88 -9.01 -5.16
N PRO A 62 -59.18 -10.07 -5.60
CA PRO A 62 -58.95 -11.23 -4.77
C PRO A 62 -58.16 -10.81 -3.54
N GLU A 63 -58.62 -11.22 -2.35
CA GLU A 63 -57.83 -11.15 -1.12
C GLU A 63 -56.50 -11.84 -1.40
N ILE A 64 -55.44 -11.04 -1.53
CA ILE A 64 -54.08 -11.54 -1.48
C ILE A 64 -53.94 -12.07 -0.06
N SER A 65 -53.98 -13.39 0.08
CA SER A 65 -53.64 -14.03 1.34
C SER A 65 -52.28 -13.48 1.78
N GLU A 66 -52.16 -13.08 3.03
CA GLU A 66 -50.91 -12.68 3.70
C GLU A 66 -49.92 -13.87 3.81
N SER A 67 -49.74 -14.63 2.73
CA SER A 67 -48.64 -15.57 2.57
C SER A 67 -47.37 -14.77 2.23
N CYS A 68 -46.90 -14.08 3.26
CA CYS A 68 -45.49 -13.79 3.53
C CYS A 68 -44.68 -13.27 2.33
N LEU A 69 -44.84 -11.97 2.00
CA LEU A 69 -43.81 -11.22 1.30
C LEU A 69 -42.56 -11.14 2.18
N LYS A 70 -41.78 -12.22 2.24
CA LYS A 70 -40.47 -12.21 2.90
C LYS A 70 -39.55 -11.31 2.08
N THR A 71 -39.24 -10.14 2.61
CA THR A 71 -38.13 -9.32 2.12
C THR A 71 -36.84 -10.11 2.23
N PHE A 72 -35.87 -9.83 1.35
CA PHE A 72 -34.55 -10.46 1.43
C PHE A 72 -33.91 -10.18 2.80
N ASP A 73 -33.47 -11.23 3.48
CA ASP A 73 -32.79 -11.13 4.76
C ASP A 73 -31.29 -10.92 4.52
N TYR A 74 -30.89 -9.65 4.53
CA TYR A 74 -29.52 -9.24 4.29
C TYR A 74 -28.56 -9.74 5.38
N ASP A 75 -29.01 -9.82 6.63
CA ASP A 75 -28.17 -10.23 7.76
C ASP A 75 -27.87 -11.72 7.66
N SER A 76 -28.91 -12.55 7.42
CA SER A 76 -28.72 -13.99 7.21
C SER A 76 -27.79 -14.29 6.03
N PHE A 77 -27.90 -13.54 4.93
CA PHE A 77 -26.99 -13.70 3.79
C PHE A 77 -25.54 -13.34 4.14
N CYS A 78 -25.33 -12.23 4.86
CA CYS A 78 -23.99 -11.84 5.31
C CYS A 78 -23.39 -12.88 6.27
N ASP A 79 -24.18 -13.39 7.21
CA ASP A 79 -23.75 -14.43 8.14
C ASP A 79 -23.36 -15.72 7.41
N LEU A 80 -24.13 -16.12 6.39
CA LEU A 80 -23.80 -17.27 5.54
C LEU A 80 -22.44 -17.11 4.83
N GLU A 81 -22.16 -15.94 4.25
CA GLU A 81 -20.87 -15.62 3.61
C GLU A 81 -19.71 -15.61 4.63
N LEU A 82 -19.94 -15.08 5.83
CA LEU A 82 -18.94 -15.07 6.91
C LEU A 82 -18.66 -16.47 7.44
N GLU A 83 -19.68 -17.31 7.60
CA GLU A 83 -19.53 -18.71 8.01
C GLU A 83 -18.80 -19.53 6.94
N GLN A 84 -18.93 -19.20 5.66
CA GLN A 84 -18.12 -19.80 4.60
C GLN A 84 -16.64 -19.46 4.76
N LYS A 85 -16.30 -18.19 5.02
CA LYS A 85 -14.91 -17.77 5.32
C LYS A 85 -14.33 -18.40 6.58
N LYS A 86 -15.15 -18.67 7.60
CA LYS A 86 -14.70 -19.38 8.81
C LYS A 86 -14.42 -20.85 8.50
N ARG A 87 -15.30 -21.50 7.72
CA ARG A 87 -15.16 -22.91 7.32
C ARG A 87 -13.95 -23.16 6.42
N ASP A 88 -13.66 -22.26 5.49
CA ASP A 88 -12.51 -22.38 4.57
C ASP A 88 -11.17 -21.88 5.18
N GLY A 89 -11.20 -21.33 6.40
CA GLY A 89 -10.02 -20.82 7.10
C GLY A 89 -9.48 -19.49 6.56
N SER A 90 -10.21 -18.81 5.66
CA SER A 90 -9.83 -17.50 5.11
C SER A 90 -10.34 -16.31 5.92
N TYR A 91 -11.16 -16.54 6.96
CA TYR A 91 -11.59 -15.51 7.90
C TYR A 91 -10.39 -14.91 8.64
N ARG A 92 -10.30 -13.58 8.67
CA ARG A 92 -9.15 -12.86 9.20
C ARG A 92 -9.49 -12.22 10.54
N THR A 93 -8.73 -12.58 11.56
CA THR A 93 -8.69 -11.85 12.83
C THR A 93 -7.42 -11.01 12.86
N PHE A 94 -7.55 -9.70 13.09
CA PHE A 94 -6.40 -8.80 13.10
C PHE A 94 -5.70 -8.78 14.45
N ASN A 95 -4.37 -8.91 14.42
CA ASN A 95 -3.53 -8.76 15.58
C ASN A 95 -3.35 -7.26 15.90
N ASN A 96 -3.64 -6.85 17.13
CA ASN A 96 -3.35 -5.50 17.60
C ASN A 96 -1.85 -5.38 17.91
N ILE A 97 -1.13 -4.62 17.07
CA ILE A 97 0.32 -4.49 17.11
C ILE A 97 0.70 -3.01 17.00
N ASN A 98 1.26 -2.46 18.06
CA ASN A 98 1.69 -1.06 18.16
C ASN A 98 3.22 -1.00 18.03
N ARG A 99 3.73 -0.67 16.85
CA ARG A 99 5.18 -0.60 16.56
C ARG A 99 5.84 0.54 17.35
N LEU A 100 7.00 0.29 17.94
CA LEU A 100 7.72 1.25 18.80
C LEU A 100 8.79 1.99 18.00
N ALA A 101 8.61 3.30 17.79
CA ALA A 101 9.59 4.12 17.05
C ALA A 101 11.00 4.08 17.67
N ASN A 102 11.09 4.17 19.01
CA ASN A 102 12.35 4.20 19.75
C ASN A 102 12.98 2.81 19.98
N SER A 103 12.40 1.74 19.44
CA SER A 103 12.88 0.38 19.65
C SER A 103 12.63 -0.52 18.44
N PHE A 104 12.69 0.02 17.23
CA PHE A 104 12.54 -0.75 15.99
C PHE A 104 13.52 -1.92 15.96
N PRO A 105 13.08 -3.15 15.59
CA PRO A 105 11.79 -3.53 15.00
C PRO A 105 10.75 -4.07 16.02
N LEU A 106 10.84 -3.67 17.29
CA LEU A 106 9.94 -4.14 18.35
C LEU A 106 8.58 -3.43 18.33
N ALA A 107 7.57 -4.12 18.85
CA ALA A 107 6.21 -3.61 19.03
C ALA A 107 5.62 -4.06 20.37
N LYS A 108 4.43 -3.56 20.69
CA LYS A 108 3.57 -4.07 21.78
C LYS A 108 2.30 -4.69 21.23
N ASN A 109 1.89 -5.83 21.76
CA ASN A 109 0.60 -6.44 21.43
C ASN A 109 -0.55 -5.85 22.28
N SER A 110 -1.77 -6.37 22.13
CA SER A 110 -2.95 -5.97 22.93
C SER A 110 -2.80 -6.12 24.45
N GLN A 111 -1.85 -6.94 24.90
CA GLN A 111 -1.55 -7.18 26.31
C GLN A 111 -0.36 -6.35 26.79
N GLU A 112 0.09 -5.35 26.01
CA GLU A 112 1.29 -4.54 26.27
C GLU A 112 2.62 -5.33 26.33
N LYS A 113 2.61 -6.62 25.96
CA LYS A 113 3.82 -7.46 25.90
C LYS A 113 4.68 -7.02 24.72
N LYS A 114 5.97 -6.86 24.95
CA LYS A 114 6.96 -6.53 23.93
C LYS A 114 7.18 -7.74 23.01
N ILE A 115 7.15 -7.50 21.70
CA ILE A 115 7.30 -8.52 20.66
C ILE A 115 8.25 -8.02 19.56
N SER A 116 8.84 -8.94 18.80
CA SER A 116 9.61 -8.62 17.58
C SER A 116 8.74 -8.77 16.33
N VAL A 117 8.80 -7.80 15.41
CA VAL A 117 7.96 -7.78 14.19
C VAL A 117 8.78 -8.14 12.96
N TRP A 118 8.45 -9.27 12.35
CA TRP A 118 9.20 -9.86 11.22
C TRP A 118 8.44 -9.87 9.90
N CYS A 119 7.22 -9.31 9.86
CA CYS A 119 6.37 -9.27 8.66
C CYS A 119 5.96 -7.84 8.26
N ALA A 120 6.62 -6.81 8.81
CA ALA A 120 6.35 -5.42 8.46
C ALA A 120 7.01 -5.05 7.12
N ASN A 121 6.29 -4.32 6.28
CA ASN A 121 6.84 -3.80 5.02
C ASN A 121 7.58 -2.47 5.18
N ASP A 122 7.77 -1.97 6.39
CA ASP A 122 8.69 -0.87 6.71
C ASP A 122 10.14 -1.37 6.65
N TYR A 123 10.55 -1.74 5.44
CA TYR A 123 11.73 -2.55 5.15
C TYR A 123 13.04 -1.96 5.66
N LEU A 124 13.11 -0.62 5.70
CA LEU A 124 14.31 0.12 6.09
C LEU A 124 14.13 0.83 7.44
N GLY A 125 12.97 0.70 8.10
CA GLY A 125 12.68 1.39 9.35
C GLY A 125 12.51 2.91 9.20
N MET A 126 12.15 3.37 8.00
CA MET A 126 12.02 4.80 7.70
C MET A 126 10.82 5.43 8.40
N SER A 127 9.84 4.64 8.83
CA SER A 127 8.70 5.18 9.58
C SER A 127 9.09 5.73 10.96
N ARG A 128 10.33 5.49 11.42
CA ARG A 128 10.88 6.00 12.68
C ARG A 128 12.20 6.76 12.52
N ASN A 129 12.62 7.02 11.29
CA ASN A 129 13.84 7.76 11.03
C ASN A 129 13.69 9.19 11.61
N THR A 130 14.67 9.64 12.40
CA THR A 130 14.58 10.92 13.13
C THR A 130 14.38 12.09 12.18
N HIS A 131 15.14 12.15 11.08
CA HIS A 131 15.00 13.21 10.07
C HIS A 131 13.60 13.23 9.43
N VAL A 132 13.02 12.06 9.18
CA VAL A 132 11.64 11.95 8.68
C VAL A 132 10.64 12.45 9.73
N LEU A 133 10.77 12.00 10.98
CA LEU A 133 9.88 12.41 12.07
C LEU A 133 9.96 13.92 12.35
N ASP A 134 11.15 14.50 12.38
CA ASP A 134 11.36 15.93 12.59
C ASP A 134 10.72 16.75 11.46
N THR A 135 10.87 16.30 10.21
CA THR A 135 10.22 16.92 9.05
C THR A 135 8.70 16.88 9.16
N ILE A 136 8.15 15.74 9.61
CA ILE A 136 6.70 15.59 9.86
C ILE A 136 6.26 16.56 10.97
N HIS A 137 6.97 16.62 12.09
CA HIS A 137 6.64 17.50 13.22
C HIS A 137 6.65 18.98 12.83
N THR A 138 7.69 19.44 12.13
CA THR A 138 7.79 20.82 11.66
C THR A 138 6.66 21.16 10.69
N THR A 139 6.34 20.26 9.77
CA THR A 139 5.27 20.49 8.78
C THR A 139 3.89 20.47 9.44
N LEU A 140 3.66 19.56 10.40
CA LEU A 140 2.43 19.46 11.17
C LEU A 140 2.18 20.74 11.99
N ASN A 141 3.21 21.27 12.66
CA ASN A 141 3.10 22.52 13.42
C ASN A 141 2.81 23.72 12.52
N ARG A 142 3.30 23.70 11.27
CA ARG A 142 3.12 24.80 10.32
C ARG A 142 1.79 24.77 9.57
N TYR A 143 1.35 23.61 9.11
CA TYR A 143 0.23 23.47 8.19
C TYR A 143 -0.97 22.71 8.77
N GLY A 144 -0.85 22.15 9.97
CA GLY A 144 -1.89 21.33 10.58
C GLY A 144 -1.97 19.93 9.98
N ALA A 145 -3.05 19.22 10.31
CA ALA A 145 -3.20 17.79 9.99
C ALA A 145 -3.69 17.55 8.56
N GLY A 146 -4.92 17.94 8.22
CA GLY A 146 -5.53 17.61 6.93
C GLY A 146 -5.20 18.60 5.82
N ALA A 147 -5.17 18.15 4.57
CA ALA A 147 -5.06 19.03 3.40
C ALA A 147 -6.31 19.91 3.20
N GLY A 148 -7.47 19.51 3.74
CA GLY A 148 -8.69 20.32 3.73
C GLY A 148 -9.48 20.31 2.41
N GLY A 149 -9.03 19.58 1.38
CA GLY A 149 -9.79 19.46 0.13
C GLY A 149 -9.12 18.56 -0.91
N THR A 150 -9.73 18.47 -2.09
CA THR A 150 -9.18 17.73 -3.24
C THR A 150 -8.03 18.51 -3.88
N ARG A 151 -7.25 17.89 -4.78
CA ARG A 151 -6.17 18.59 -5.49
C ARG A 151 -6.65 19.88 -6.17
N ASN A 152 -7.84 19.88 -6.76
CA ASN A 152 -8.37 21.07 -7.44
C ASN A 152 -8.97 22.12 -6.49
N ILE A 153 -9.41 21.73 -5.29
CA ILE A 153 -10.13 22.60 -4.34
C ILE A 153 -9.33 22.66 -3.05
N SER A 154 -8.46 23.66 -2.94
CA SER A 154 -7.59 23.97 -1.77
C SER A 154 -6.65 22.86 -1.26
N GLY A 155 -6.64 21.66 -1.84
CA GLY A 155 -5.80 20.55 -1.40
C GLY A 155 -4.48 20.37 -2.16
N ASN A 156 -4.16 21.24 -3.13
CA ASN A 156 -2.84 21.31 -3.75
C ASN A 156 -1.95 22.30 -2.99
N ASN A 157 -0.80 21.83 -2.52
CA ASN A 157 0.13 22.58 -1.68
C ASN A 157 1.57 22.29 -2.10
N THR A 158 2.52 23.06 -1.55
CA THR A 158 3.95 22.93 -1.90
C THR A 158 4.51 21.54 -1.64
N GLU A 159 4.09 20.84 -0.57
CA GLU A 159 4.65 19.52 -0.24
C GLU A 159 4.26 18.45 -1.28
N VAL A 160 3.05 18.50 -1.86
CA VAL A 160 2.69 17.56 -2.94
C VAL A 160 3.45 17.86 -4.23
N GLU A 161 3.64 19.13 -4.59
CA GLU A 161 4.39 19.51 -5.80
C GLU A 161 5.87 19.13 -5.69
N LEU A 162 6.48 19.37 -4.53
CA LEU A 162 7.86 18.97 -4.26
C LEU A 162 8.01 17.45 -4.30
N LEU A 163 7.07 16.70 -3.71
CA LEU A 163 7.11 15.25 -3.74
C LEU A 163 6.95 14.70 -5.17
N GLU A 164 6.01 15.24 -5.96
CA GLU A 164 5.81 14.88 -7.37
C GLU A 164 7.07 15.14 -8.22
N SER A 165 7.74 16.26 -7.97
CA SER A 165 9.03 16.57 -8.59
C SER A 165 10.12 15.58 -8.18
N LYS A 166 10.22 15.23 -6.90
CA LYS A 166 11.24 14.31 -6.38
C LYS A 166 11.07 12.89 -6.90
N VAL A 167 9.83 12.42 -7.04
CA VAL A 167 9.60 11.09 -7.63
C VAL A 167 9.88 11.07 -9.13
N ALA A 168 9.56 12.15 -9.86
CA ALA A 168 9.95 12.26 -11.27
C ALA A 168 11.48 12.21 -11.43
N GLU A 169 12.20 12.95 -10.57
CA GLU A 169 13.66 12.98 -10.54
C GLU A 169 14.26 11.60 -10.20
N LEU A 170 13.71 10.91 -9.20
CA LEU A 170 14.14 9.57 -8.79
C LEU A 170 14.09 8.58 -9.95
N HIS A 171 13.00 8.61 -10.73
CA HIS A 171 12.76 7.69 -11.85
C HIS A 171 13.28 8.17 -13.19
N LYS A 172 13.93 9.33 -13.23
CA LYS A 172 14.37 9.99 -14.47
C LYS A 172 13.22 10.09 -15.48
N LYS A 173 12.04 10.48 -15.00
CA LYS A 173 10.83 10.71 -15.80
C LYS A 173 10.51 12.20 -15.84
N GLU A 174 9.71 12.59 -16.82
CA GLU A 174 9.35 13.99 -17.04
C GLU A 174 8.41 14.51 -15.94
N ALA A 175 7.54 13.65 -15.42
CA ALA A 175 6.59 14.03 -14.38
C ALA A 175 6.24 12.84 -13.46
N GLY A 176 5.76 13.19 -12.27
CA GLY A 176 5.24 12.28 -11.25
C GLY A 176 3.85 12.72 -10.79
N LEU A 177 3.04 11.78 -10.30
CA LEU A 177 1.70 12.06 -9.80
C LEU A 177 1.41 11.26 -8.54
N VAL A 178 1.03 11.94 -7.46
CA VAL A 178 0.79 11.33 -6.14
C VAL A 178 -0.69 10.99 -5.93
N PHE A 179 -0.93 9.81 -5.35
CA PHE A 179 -2.22 9.21 -5.01
C PHE A 179 -2.26 8.83 -3.53
N SER A 180 -3.47 8.58 -3.02
CA SER A 180 -3.71 8.15 -1.63
C SER A 180 -3.05 6.81 -1.27
N SER A 181 -2.87 5.91 -2.24
CA SER A 181 -2.14 4.66 -2.08
C SER A 181 -1.71 4.13 -3.45
N CYS A 182 -0.78 3.16 -3.48
CA CYS A 182 -0.41 2.52 -4.74
C CYS A 182 -1.53 1.62 -5.28
N TYR A 183 -2.43 1.14 -4.41
CA TYR A 183 -3.65 0.46 -4.84
C TYR A 183 -4.51 1.38 -5.72
N VAL A 184 -4.71 2.62 -5.27
CA VAL A 184 -5.44 3.63 -6.04
C VAL A 184 -4.65 4.07 -7.26
N ALA A 185 -3.34 4.24 -7.17
CA ALA A 185 -2.49 4.62 -8.31
C ALA A 185 -2.59 3.60 -9.46
N ASN A 186 -2.38 2.31 -9.17
CA ASN A 186 -2.48 1.24 -10.17
C ASN A 186 -3.89 1.16 -10.75
N GLY A 187 -4.90 1.11 -9.88
CA GLY A 187 -6.29 1.01 -10.30
C GLY A 187 -6.71 2.17 -11.19
N ALA A 188 -6.38 3.40 -10.79
CA ALA A 188 -6.70 4.62 -11.52
C ALA A 188 -5.97 4.71 -12.87
N ALA A 189 -4.66 4.44 -12.89
CA ALA A 189 -3.86 4.52 -14.11
C ALA A 189 -4.29 3.46 -15.14
N LEU A 190 -4.38 2.20 -14.74
CA LEU A 190 -4.75 1.09 -15.63
C LEU A 190 -6.19 1.22 -16.13
N THR A 191 -7.13 1.61 -15.26
CA THR A 191 -8.52 1.87 -15.69
C THR A 191 -8.59 3.01 -16.70
N THR A 192 -7.88 4.12 -16.45
CA THR A 192 -7.90 5.30 -17.31
C THR A 192 -7.26 5.02 -18.67
N LEU A 193 -6.09 4.37 -18.69
CA LEU A 193 -5.42 4.00 -19.93
C LEU A 193 -6.27 3.00 -20.74
N GLY A 194 -6.71 1.92 -20.12
CA GLY A 194 -7.46 0.86 -20.81
C GLY A 194 -8.83 1.30 -21.33
N SER A 195 -9.55 2.15 -20.58
CA SER A 195 -10.89 2.61 -20.99
C SER A 195 -10.89 3.70 -22.05
N LYS A 196 -9.73 4.33 -22.31
CA LYS A 196 -9.64 5.47 -23.22
C LYS A 196 -8.76 5.22 -24.45
N LEU A 197 -7.77 4.34 -24.36
CA LEU A 197 -7.01 3.91 -25.52
C LEU A 197 -7.89 3.03 -26.42
N PRO A 198 -8.00 3.35 -27.73
CA PRO A 198 -8.92 2.64 -28.62
C PRO A 198 -8.49 1.18 -28.78
N ASN A 199 -9.42 0.24 -28.52
CA ASN A 199 -9.20 -1.19 -28.64
C ASN A 199 -7.92 -1.68 -27.90
N CYS A 200 -7.62 -1.08 -26.75
CA CYS A 200 -6.43 -1.44 -25.98
C CYS A 200 -6.45 -2.91 -25.52
N VAL A 201 -5.30 -3.57 -25.57
CA VAL A 201 -5.12 -4.93 -25.02
C VAL A 201 -4.09 -4.91 -23.89
N PHE A 202 -4.46 -5.47 -22.73
CA PHE A 202 -3.52 -5.71 -21.65
C PHE A 202 -2.88 -7.08 -21.75
N LEU A 203 -1.57 -7.12 -21.53
CA LEU A 203 -0.80 -8.34 -21.37
C LEU A 203 -0.36 -8.35 -19.90
N SER A 204 -1.05 -9.14 -19.08
CA SER A 204 -0.89 -9.13 -17.61
C SER A 204 -0.14 -10.37 -17.17
N ASP A 205 0.90 -10.20 -16.36
CA ASP A 205 1.52 -11.32 -15.65
C ASP A 205 0.46 -12.03 -14.78
N ALA A 206 0.54 -13.35 -14.70
CA ALA A 206 -0.39 -14.18 -13.93
C ALA A 206 -0.38 -13.89 -12.43
N LEU A 207 0.73 -13.40 -11.87
CA LEU A 207 0.89 -13.11 -10.45
C LEU A 207 0.80 -11.61 -10.11
N ASN A 208 0.32 -10.78 -11.03
CA ASN A 208 0.12 -9.36 -10.78
C ASN A 208 -0.75 -9.10 -9.54
N HIS A 209 -0.39 -8.06 -8.79
CA HIS A 209 -1.11 -7.63 -7.62
C HIS A 209 -2.57 -7.30 -7.90
N ALA A 210 -3.44 -7.53 -6.90
CA ALA A 210 -4.88 -7.31 -7.00
C ALA A 210 -5.24 -5.90 -7.50
N SER A 211 -4.49 -4.85 -7.11
CA SER A 211 -4.74 -3.49 -7.60
C SER A 211 -4.60 -3.35 -9.12
N MET A 212 -3.69 -4.09 -9.74
CA MET A 212 -3.50 -4.11 -11.18
C MET A 212 -4.62 -4.91 -11.86
N ILE A 213 -4.92 -6.09 -11.33
CA ILE A 213 -6.02 -6.93 -11.82
C ILE A 213 -7.34 -6.17 -11.80
N GLU A 214 -7.63 -5.46 -10.71
CA GLU A 214 -8.83 -4.65 -10.55
C GLU A 214 -8.84 -3.47 -11.53
N GLY A 215 -7.73 -2.76 -11.70
CA GLY A 215 -7.62 -1.67 -12.68
C GLY A 215 -7.87 -2.15 -14.12
N ILE A 216 -7.26 -3.26 -14.52
CA ILE A 216 -7.47 -3.88 -15.83
C ILE A 216 -8.92 -4.32 -15.98
N ARG A 217 -9.50 -4.97 -14.96
CA ARG A 217 -10.90 -5.43 -14.98
C ARG A 217 -11.88 -4.26 -15.13
N HIS A 218 -11.70 -3.18 -14.36
CA HIS A 218 -12.55 -2.00 -14.44
C HIS A 218 -12.42 -1.24 -15.76
N SER A 219 -11.27 -1.34 -16.44
CA SER A 219 -11.07 -0.73 -17.76
C SER A 219 -11.97 -1.34 -18.85
N ARG A 220 -12.41 -2.60 -18.67
CA ARG A 220 -13.11 -3.44 -19.67
C ARG A 220 -12.34 -3.68 -20.97
N ALA A 221 -11.07 -3.29 -21.04
CA ALA A 221 -10.19 -3.61 -22.15
C ALA A 221 -9.97 -5.13 -22.26
N GLU A 222 -9.63 -5.60 -23.47
CA GLU A 222 -9.22 -6.99 -23.65
C GLU A 222 -7.97 -7.27 -22.80
N LYS A 223 -7.88 -8.47 -22.23
CA LYS A 223 -6.70 -8.90 -21.49
C LYS A 223 -6.26 -10.29 -21.91
N LYS A 224 -4.96 -10.48 -22.05
CA LYS A 224 -4.29 -11.77 -22.20
C LYS A 224 -3.36 -11.97 -21.00
N ILE A 225 -3.55 -13.06 -20.26
CA ILE A 225 -2.70 -13.38 -19.10
C ILE A 225 -1.55 -14.24 -19.58
N PHE A 226 -0.30 -13.80 -19.36
CA PHE A 226 0.88 -14.62 -19.64
C PHE A 226 1.39 -15.30 -18.37
N ARG A 227 1.98 -16.48 -18.52
CA ARG A 227 2.56 -17.24 -17.40
C ARG A 227 3.62 -16.41 -16.70
N HIS A 228 3.71 -16.56 -15.38
CA HIS A 228 4.58 -15.74 -14.55
C HIS A 228 6.03 -15.76 -15.05
N ASN A 229 6.60 -14.59 -15.36
CA ASN A 229 7.99 -14.44 -15.85
C ASN A 229 8.36 -15.26 -17.11
N ASP A 230 7.36 -15.73 -17.88
CA ASP A 230 7.53 -16.50 -19.11
C ASP A 230 7.54 -15.56 -20.33
N LEU A 231 8.74 -15.31 -20.85
CA LEU A 231 8.95 -14.42 -22.00
C LEU A 231 8.46 -15.03 -23.31
N ASP A 232 8.50 -16.35 -23.45
CA ASP A 232 8.09 -17.03 -24.68
C ASP A 232 6.57 -16.99 -24.83
N ASP A 233 5.85 -17.21 -23.73
CA ASP A 233 4.40 -17.07 -23.66
C ASP A 233 3.94 -15.61 -23.87
N LEU A 234 4.68 -14.66 -23.28
CA LEU A 234 4.45 -13.24 -23.52
C LEU A 234 4.67 -12.87 -25.00
N GLU A 235 5.77 -13.30 -25.61
CA GLU A 235 6.08 -13.01 -27.01
C GLU A 235 5.10 -13.70 -27.97
N ALA A 236 4.64 -14.92 -27.67
CA ALA A 236 3.59 -15.58 -28.45
C ALA A 236 2.30 -14.75 -28.46
N LYS A 237 1.86 -14.27 -27.30
CA LYS A 237 0.67 -13.42 -27.18
C LYS A 237 0.83 -12.04 -27.83
N LEU A 238 2.05 -11.49 -27.83
CA LEU A 238 2.36 -10.24 -28.53
C LEU A 238 2.29 -10.39 -30.05
N ARG A 239 2.78 -11.50 -30.59
CA ARG A 239 2.77 -11.80 -32.04
C ARG A 239 1.37 -11.86 -32.63
N ASP A 240 0.38 -12.27 -31.83
CA ASP A 240 -1.02 -12.38 -32.25
C ASP A 240 -1.74 -11.02 -32.38
N LEU A 241 -1.10 -9.90 -32.01
CA LEU A 241 -1.72 -8.57 -31.98
C LEU A 241 -1.13 -7.65 -33.08
N PRO A 242 -1.96 -6.90 -33.83
CA PRO A 242 -1.49 -5.91 -34.79
C PRO A 242 -0.56 -4.87 -34.16
N LEU A 243 0.52 -4.47 -34.84
CA LEU A 243 1.53 -3.54 -34.30
C LEU A 243 0.97 -2.16 -33.93
N ASP A 244 -0.02 -1.67 -34.68
CA ASP A 244 -0.67 -0.37 -34.50
C ASP A 244 -1.76 -0.37 -33.39
N GLN A 245 -2.21 -1.55 -32.95
CA GLN A 245 -3.15 -1.66 -31.84
C GLN A 245 -2.48 -1.25 -30.52
N PRO A 246 -3.02 -0.29 -29.75
CA PRO A 246 -2.51 0.05 -28.44
C PRO A 246 -2.49 -1.18 -27.52
N LYS A 247 -1.35 -1.42 -26.86
CA LYS A 247 -1.22 -2.55 -25.94
C LYS A 247 -0.29 -2.21 -24.79
N ILE A 248 -0.59 -2.76 -23.62
CA ILE A 248 0.11 -2.48 -22.36
C ILE A 248 0.56 -3.80 -21.73
N ILE A 249 1.86 -3.96 -21.51
CA ILE A 249 2.42 -5.07 -20.73
C ILE A 249 2.49 -4.63 -19.27
N ALA A 250 1.74 -5.30 -18.39
CA ALA A 250 1.64 -4.99 -16.98
C ALA A 250 2.30 -6.11 -16.14
N PHE A 251 3.30 -5.75 -15.35
CA PHE A 251 4.07 -6.70 -14.52
C PHE A 251 4.73 -6.02 -13.30
N GLU A 252 5.25 -6.79 -12.35
CA GLU A 252 5.95 -6.30 -11.15
C GLU A 252 7.47 -6.43 -11.29
N SER A 253 8.26 -5.54 -10.67
CA SER A 253 9.72 -5.72 -10.57
C SER A 253 10.11 -6.72 -9.50
N VAL A 254 9.51 -6.66 -8.31
CA VAL A 254 9.68 -7.64 -7.23
C VAL A 254 8.30 -8.09 -6.78
N TYR A 255 7.98 -9.37 -7.00
CA TYR A 255 6.65 -9.89 -6.72
C TYR A 255 6.45 -10.09 -5.22
N SER A 256 5.36 -9.52 -4.70
CA SER A 256 5.16 -9.32 -3.26
C SER A 256 5.23 -10.59 -2.40
N MET A 257 4.77 -11.73 -2.91
CA MET A 257 4.60 -12.99 -2.15
C MET A 257 5.65 -14.07 -2.45
N SER A 258 6.13 -14.14 -3.68
CA SER A 258 7.20 -15.08 -4.11
C SER A 258 8.59 -14.51 -3.87
N GLY A 259 8.76 -13.20 -3.95
CA GLY A 259 10.08 -12.57 -3.98
C GLY A 259 10.82 -12.74 -5.31
N SER A 260 10.17 -13.29 -6.35
CA SER A 260 10.72 -13.37 -7.70
C SER A 260 10.89 -11.97 -8.30
N ILE A 261 11.79 -11.86 -9.28
CA ILE A 261 12.11 -10.59 -9.94
C ILE A 261 11.62 -10.62 -11.39
N GLY A 262 10.97 -9.54 -11.83
CA GLY A 262 10.53 -9.37 -13.21
C GLY A 262 11.71 -9.22 -14.17
N LYS A 263 11.61 -9.84 -15.35
CA LYS A 263 12.61 -9.73 -16.44
C LYS A 263 12.49 -8.38 -17.17
N ILE A 264 12.80 -7.29 -16.47
CA ILE A 264 12.47 -5.92 -16.89
C ILE A 264 13.10 -5.57 -18.25
N GLU A 265 14.38 -5.90 -18.45
CA GLU A 265 15.08 -5.53 -19.67
C GLU A 265 14.46 -6.22 -20.88
N GLU A 266 14.24 -7.52 -20.79
CA GLU A 266 13.70 -8.38 -21.83
C GLU A 266 12.26 -8.01 -22.15
N ILE A 267 11.43 -7.76 -21.12
CA ILE A 267 10.05 -7.29 -21.31
C ILE A 267 10.04 -5.92 -22.00
N CYS A 268 10.95 -5.01 -21.64
CA CYS A 268 11.08 -3.71 -22.33
C CYS A 268 11.54 -3.87 -23.79
N GLN A 269 12.42 -4.82 -24.08
CA GLN A 269 12.84 -5.13 -25.45
C GLN A 269 11.67 -5.67 -26.28
N LEU A 270 10.88 -6.61 -25.73
CA LEU A 270 9.65 -7.09 -26.37
C LEU A 270 8.63 -5.97 -26.57
N ALA A 271 8.43 -5.12 -25.57
CA ALA A 271 7.52 -3.99 -25.66
C ALA A 271 7.90 -3.05 -26.83
N ARG A 272 9.20 -2.73 -26.98
CA ARG A 272 9.70 -1.95 -28.10
C ARG A 272 9.49 -2.66 -29.45
N ARG A 273 9.74 -3.97 -29.51
CA ARG A 273 9.60 -4.78 -30.74
C ARG A 273 8.15 -4.82 -31.24
N TYR A 274 7.18 -4.90 -30.33
CA TYR A 274 5.76 -5.12 -30.67
C TYR A 274 4.86 -3.88 -30.45
N GLY A 275 5.44 -2.71 -30.19
CA GLY A 275 4.70 -1.45 -30.04
C GLY A 275 3.87 -1.36 -28.76
N ALA A 276 4.33 -1.94 -27.66
CA ALA A 276 3.63 -1.93 -26.37
C ALA A 276 4.19 -0.87 -25.41
N LEU A 277 3.31 -0.35 -24.55
CA LEU A 277 3.68 0.40 -23.35
C LEU A 277 3.96 -0.58 -22.21
N THR A 278 5.01 -0.35 -21.41
CA THR A 278 5.25 -1.12 -20.17
C THR A 278 4.67 -0.39 -18.97
N PHE A 279 3.78 -1.04 -18.24
CA PHE A 279 3.34 -0.64 -16.90
C PHE A 279 4.07 -1.52 -15.87
N LEU A 280 5.11 -0.96 -15.26
CA LEU A 280 5.94 -1.65 -14.27
C LEU A 280 5.55 -1.18 -12.86
N ASP A 281 5.11 -2.11 -12.01
CA ASP A 281 4.91 -1.87 -10.59
C ASP A 281 6.21 -2.17 -9.82
N GLU A 282 6.76 -1.15 -9.16
CA GLU A 282 8.00 -1.24 -8.38
C GLU A 282 7.78 -1.04 -6.87
N VAL A 283 6.59 -1.39 -6.35
CA VAL A 283 6.21 -1.29 -4.94
C VAL A 283 7.18 -1.98 -3.97
N HIS A 284 7.89 -3.00 -4.43
CA HIS A 284 8.80 -3.81 -3.62
C HIS A 284 10.30 -3.62 -3.97
N ALA A 285 10.67 -2.79 -4.95
CA ALA A 285 12.08 -2.59 -5.35
C ALA A 285 12.52 -1.12 -5.26
N VAL A 286 12.16 -0.29 -6.25
CA VAL A 286 12.41 1.15 -6.28
C VAL A 286 11.09 1.84 -6.62
N ALA A 287 10.37 2.26 -5.60
CA ALA A 287 9.01 2.80 -5.67
C ALA A 287 8.64 3.58 -6.96
N ILE A 288 8.08 3.01 -8.03
CA ILE A 288 6.81 3.59 -8.53
C ILE A 288 5.81 2.69 -7.86
N GLY A 289 5.52 3.07 -6.60
CA GLY A 289 5.52 1.96 -5.69
C GLY A 289 5.51 2.28 -4.22
N THR A 290 4.50 3.05 -3.84
CA THR A 290 4.11 3.37 -2.46
C THR A 290 5.13 4.08 -1.57
N PHE A 291 4.64 5.06 -0.83
CA PHE A 291 5.39 5.60 0.31
C PHE A 291 5.25 4.73 1.57
N GLY A 292 4.33 3.75 1.57
CA GLY A 292 3.97 2.96 2.75
C GLY A 292 4.82 1.72 3.04
N LYS A 293 5.92 1.53 2.31
CA LYS A 293 6.83 0.38 2.51
C LYS A 293 8.23 0.86 2.89
N ALA A 294 9.20 0.76 1.99
CA ALA A 294 10.59 1.16 2.26
C ALA A 294 10.74 2.62 2.74
N TYR A 295 9.85 3.52 2.31
CA TYR A 295 9.86 4.93 2.74
C TYR A 295 9.12 5.22 4.05
N GLY A 296 8.38 4.26 4.61
CA GLY A 296 7.77 4.39 5.94
C GLY A 296 6.67 5.44 6.11
N GLY A 297 6.18 6.05 5.03
CA GLY A 297 5.06 7.00 5.00
C GLY A 297 3.73 6.35 4.60
N ILE A 298 2.92 7.05 3.81
CA ILE A 298 1.72 6.51 3.16
C ILE A 298 1.47 7.25 1.84
N GLY A 299 0.85 6.58 0.88
CA GLY A 299 0.58 7.11 -0.46
C GLY A 299 1.06 6.18 -1.56
N GLY A 300 0.75 6.54 -2.79
CA GLY A 300 1.24 5.90 -4.01
C GLY A 300 1.58 6.96 -5.05
N TYR A 301 2.26 6.56 -6.12
CA TYR A 301 2.53 7.46 -7.22
C TYR A 301 2.83 6.70 -8.49
N ILE A 302 2.72 7.41 -9.61
CA ILE A 302 3.22 6.98 -10.92
C ILE A 302 4.21 8.02 -11.43
N ALA A 303 5.17 7.60 -12.26
CA ALA A 303 6.10 8.49 -12.94
C ALA A 303 6.21 8.07 -14.41
N ALA A 304 6.04 9.02 -15.33
CA ALA A 304 6.00 8.77 -16.77
C ALA A 304 6.33 10.05 -17.57
N SER A 305 6.14 10.02 -18.89
CA SER A 305 6.14 11.25 -19.71
C SER A 305 5.10 12.25 -19.19
N ALA A 306 5.35 13.53 -19.36
CA ALA A 306 4.47 14.61 -18.93
C ALA A 306 3.06 14.43 -19.51
N SER A 307 2.93 14.03 -20.77
CA SER A 307 1.63 13.80 -21.42
C SER A 307 0.81 12.68 -20.77
N ILE A 308 1.43 11.52 -20.47
CA ILE A 308 0.73 10.40 -19.79
C ILE A 308 0.31 10.81 -18.37
N ILE A 309 1.19 11.48 -17.63
CA ILE A 309 0.88 11.96 -16.29
C ILE A 309 -0.29 12.96 -16.32
N ASP A 310 -0.24 13.92 -17.23
CA ASP A 310 -1.26 14.95 -17.36
C ASP A 310 -2.61 14.37 -17.81
N TYR A 311 -2.56 13.35 -18.68
CA TYR A 311 -3.72 12.58 -19.11
C TYR A 311 -4.41 11.90 -17.92
N ILE A 312 -3.64 11.19 -17.09
CA ILE A 312 -4.18 10.50 -15.90
C ILE A 312 -4.67 11.52 -14.87
N ARG A 313 -3.89 12.58 -14.60
CA ARG A 313 -4.27 13.68 -13.69
C ARG A 313 -5.61 14.30 -14.06
N SER A 314 -5.89 14.42 -15.36
CA SER A 314 -7.08 15.10 -15.87
C SER A 314 -8.31 14.21 -15.99
N LEU A 315 -8.14 12.87 -16.06
CA LEU A 315 -9.24 11.95 -16.37
C LEU A 315 -9.54 10.92 -15.26
N ALA A 316 -8.58 10.63 -14.38
CA ALA A 316 -8.73 9.56 -13.40
C ALA A 316 -9.64 9.96 -12.22
N PRO A 317 -10.84 9.37 -12.06
CA PRO A 317 -11.75 9.76 -10.98
C PRO A 317 -11.17 9.49 -9.59
N GLY A 318 -10.41 8.39 -9.44
CA GLY A 318 -9.72 8.03 -8.19
C GLY A 318 -8.63 9.01 -7.76
N PHE A 319 -8.20 9.92 -8.65
CA PHE A 319 -7.33 11.05 -8.33
C PHE A 319 -8.13 12.33 -8.05
N ILE A 320 -9.14 12.63 -8.88
CA ILE A 320 -9.86 13.91 -8.87
C ILE A 320 -10.80 14.03 -7.67
N PHE A 321 -11.55 12.97 -7.36
CA PHE A 321 -12.66 12.99 -6.39
C PHE A 321 -12.27 12.42 -5.02
N THR A 322 -11.04 12.69 -4.60
CA THR A 322 -10.55 12.33 -3.27
C THR A 322 -9.82 13.51 -2.62
N THR A 323 -9.90 13.59 -1.30
CA THR A 323 -9.10 14.53 -0.51
C THR A 323 -7.61 14.25 -0.74
N SER A 324 -6.82 15.31 -0.86
CA SER A 324 -5.35 15.23 -0.98
C SER A 324 -4.72 14.70 0.31
N LEU A 325 -3.52 14.11 0.21
CA LEU A 325 -2.79 13.62 1.38
C LEU A 325 -2.39 14.78 2.32
N PRO A 326 -2.35 14.56 3.64
CA PRO A 326 -1.83 15.52 4.61
C PRO A 326 -0.46 16.11 4.23
N PRO A 327 -0.25 17.44 4.32
CA PRO A 327 1.06 18.06 4.04
C PRO A 327 2.20 17.44 4.86
N ALA A 328 1.96 17.16 6.14
CA ALA A 328 2.96 16.54 7.02
C ALA A 328 3.36 15.13 6.55
N VAL A 329 2.41 14.35 6.03
CA VAL A 329 2.68 13.01 5.45
C VAL A 329 3.50 13.14 4.18
N LEU A 330 3.15 14.09 3.31
CA LEU A 330 3.87 14.35 2.05
C LEU A 330 5.32 14.78 2.31
N ALA A 331 5.53 15.68 3.27
CA ALA A 331 6.86 16.14 3.67
C ALA A 331 7.72 15.01 4.25
N GLY A 332 7.13 14.15 5.10
CA GLY A 332 7.82 12.96 5.61
C GLY A 332 8.21 11.97 4.51
N ALA A 333 7.30 11.71 3.57
CA ALA A 333 7.59 10.87 2.41
C ALA A 333 8.73 11.46 1.55
N ARG A 334 8.71 12.78 1.32
CA ARG A 334 9.78 13.50 0.61
C ARG A 334 11.13 13.36 1.31
N ALA A 335 11.19 13.62 2.62
CA ALA A 335 12.42 13.47 3.41
C ALA A 335 12.96 12.04 3.35
N SER A 336 12.07 11.05 3.39
CA SER A 336 12.44 9.63 3.30
C SER A 336 13.02 9.27 1.92
N VAL A 337 12.42 9.75 0.84
CA VAL A 337 12.95 9.59 -0.54
C VAL A 337 14.33 10.25 -0.68
N GLU A 338 14.48 11.48 -0.19
CA GLU A 338 15.73 12.24 -0.25
C GLU A 338 16.85 11.56 0.56
N TYR A 339 16.53 11.08 1.77
CA TYR A 339 17.46 10.35 2.62
C TYR A 339 17.93 9.08 1.92
N GLN A 340 16.99 8.26 1.43
CA GLN A 340 17.33 6.96 0.85
C GLN A 340 18.00 7.04 -0.50
N ARG A 341 17.85 8.14 -1.23
CA ARG A 341 18.64 8.38 -2.43
C ARG A 341 20.12 8.61 -2.13
N LYS A 342 20.44 9.20 -0.98
CA LYS A 342 21.82 9.51 -0.55
C LYS A 342 22.47 8.36 0.23
N CYS A 343 21.70 7.71 1.11
CA CYS A 343 22.20 6.65 1.98
C CYS A 343 21.94 5.26 1.37
N LEU A 344 23.00 4.47 1.22
CA LEU A 344 22.92 3.07 0.75
C LEU A 344 23.04 2.05 1.88
N ASP A 345 23.49 2.47 3.07
CA ASP A 345 23.86 1.56 4.15
C ASP A 345 22.66 0.79 4.69
N ASP A 346 21.47 1.41 4.75
CA ASP A 346 20.24 0.72 5.13
C ASP A 346 19.91 -0.41 4.15
N ARG A 347 20.08 -0.20 2.84
CA ARG A 347 19.85 -1.25 1.83
C ARG A 347 20.89 -2.36 1.95
N ARG A 348 22.16 -2.02 2.14
CA ARG A 348 23.23 -3.00 2.36
C ARG A 348 22.96 -3.86 3.59
N LEU A 349 22.65 -3.23 4.72
CA LEU A 349 22.39 -3.95 5.97
C LEU A 349 21.13 -4.82 5.89
N GLN A 350 20.08 -4.35 5.21
CA GLN A 350 18.90 -5.18 4.94
C GLN A 350 19.28 -6.46 4.17
N GLN A 351 20.09 -6.33 3.13
CA GLN A 351 20.50 -7.47 2.29
C GLN A 351 21.41 -8.44 3.04
N LEU A 352 22.36 -7.92 3.83
CA LEU A 352 23.21 -8.74 4.71
C LEU A 352 22.38 -9.53 5.72
N ASN A 353 21.44 -8.87 6.41
CA ASN A 353 20.55 -9.52 7.37
C ASN A 353 19.63 -10.54 6.68
N THR A 354 19.12 -10.24 5.48
CA THR A 354 18.30 -11.18 4.70
C THR A 354 19.09 -12.43 4.34
N ARG A 355 20.31 -12.28 3.82
CA ARG A 355 21.18 -13.40 3.46
C ARG A 355 21.49 -14.26 4.69
N ALA A 356 21.87 -13.64 5.80
CA ALA A 356 22.13 -14.34 7.06
C ALA A 356 20.91 -15.12 7.56
N VAL A 357 19.70 -14.55 7.50
CA VAL A 357 18.47 -15.26 7.86
C VAL A 357 18.19 -16.42 6.89
N LYS A 358 18.33 -16.22 5.58
CA LYS A 358 18.15 -17.28 4.57
C LYS A 358 19.13 -18.44 4.82
N GLU A 359 20.41 -18.15 5.08
CA GLU A 359 21.43 -19.16 5.40
C GLU A 359 21.12 -19.93 6.68
N SER A 360 20.74 -19.24 7.76
CA SER A 360 20.36 -19.90 9.01
C SER A 360 19.13 -20.79 8.84
N LEU A 361 18.10 -20.35 8.11
CA LEU A 361 16.92 -21.18 7.81
C LEU A 361 17.26 -22.42 6.99
N LYS A 362 18.18 -22.30 6.03
CA LYS A 362 18.67 -23.45 5.24
C LYS A 362 19.40 -24.47 6.13
N SER A 363 20.19 -24.00 7.09
CA SER A 363 20.95 -24.89 7.99
C SER A 363 20.05 -25.79 8.86
N ILE A 364 18.83 -25.35 9.14
CA ILE A 364 17.81 -26.12 9.87
C ILE A 364 16.74 -26.72 8.94
N ASP A 365 17.01 -26.87 7.65
CA ASP A 365 16.11 -27.51 6.66
C ASP A 365 14.68 -26.93 6.58
N ILE A 366 14.51 -25.64 6.86
CA ILE A 366 13.21 -24.96 6.71
C ILE A 366 12.93 -24.72 5.22
N PRO A 367 11.70 -24.98 4.73
CA PRO A 367 11.34 -24.86 3.31
C PRO A 367 11.16 -23.39 2.88
N VAL A 368 12.27 -22.67 2.71
CA VAL A 368 12.29 -21.32 2.12
C VAL A 368 12.13 -21.44 0.61
N LEU A 369 11.19 -20.72 0.01
CA LEU A 369 11.15 -20.58 -1.45
C LEU A 369 12.28 -19.64 -1.88
N GLU A 370 13.24 -20.18 -2.60
CA GLU A 370 14.45 -19.49 -3.01
C GLU A 370 14.09 -18.35 -3.96
N ASN A 371 14.70 -17.19 -3.71
CA ASN A 371 14.46 -16.01 -4.52
C ASN A 371 15.61 -15.01 -4.34
N PRO A 372 15.84 -14.13 -5.34
CA PRO A 372 16.93 -13.16 -5.31
C PRO A 372 16.63 -11.87 -4.53
N SER A 373 15.46 -11.75 -3.87
CA SER A 373 15.00 -10.54 -3.18
C SER A 373 15.20 -10.56 -1.64
N HIS A 374 14.74 -9.48 -0.98
CA HIS A 374 14.74 -9.32 0.48
C HIS A 374 13.56 -9.99 1.20
N ILE A 375 12.65 -10.63 0.46
CA ILE A 375 11.47 -11.30 1.01
C ILE A 375 11.81 -12.78 1.22
N ILE A 376 11.48 -13.31 2.39
CA ILE A 376 11.74 -14.71 2.76
C ILE A 376 10.39 -15.41 2.96
N PRO A 377 9.81 -16.01 1.90
CA PRO A 377 8.63 -16.86 2.00
C PRO A 377 9.02 -18.24 2.53
N ILE A 378 8.44 -18.64 3.66
CA ILE A 378 8.59 -19.98 4.23
C ILE A 378 7.32 -20.78 3.94
N LEU A 379 7.43 -21.83 3.13
CA LEU A 379 6.30 -22.65 2.72
C LEU A 379 5.74 -23.47 3.89
N VAL A 380 4.42 -23.49 4.02
CA VAL A 380 3.69 -24.34 4.97
C VAL A 380 2.71 -25.26 4.23
N GLY A 381 2.04 -24.73 3.18
CA GLY A 381 1.14 -25.49 2.31
C GLY A 381 -0.20 -25.91 2.94
N ASN A 382 -0.53 -25.37 4.11
CA ASN A 382 -1.84 -25.55 4.73
C ASN A 382 -2.23 -24.31 5.56
N ALA A 383 -3.41 -23.74 5.30
CA ALA A 383 -3.89 -22.52 5.95
C ALA A 383 -4.03 -22.65 7.48
N LYS A 384 -4.55 -23.77 7.99
CA LYS A 384 -4.75 -24.00 9.42
C LYS A 384 -3.40 -24.13 10.13
N ALA A 385 -2.49 -24.92 9.57
CA ALA A 385 -1.16 -25.10 10.10
C ALA A 385 -0.35 -23.80 10.07
N ALA A 386 -0.42 -23.02 8.99
CA ALA A 386 0.24 -21.72 8.87
C ALA A 386 -0.26 -20.74 9.94
N LYS A 387 -1.58 -20.71 10.17
CA LYS A 387 -2.16 -19.90 11.25
C LYS A 387 -1.70 -20.35 12.62
N GLN A 388 -1.73 -21.66 12.91
CA GLN A 388 -1.28 -22.21 14.19
C GLN A 388 0.21 -21.90 14.44
N ALA A 389 1.06 -21.99 13.43
CA ALA A 389 2.46 -21.61 13.52
C ALA A 389 2.63 -20.12 13.85
N SER A 390 1.91 -19.25 13.13
CA SER A 390 1.89 -17.80 13.37
C SER A 390 1.41 -17.45 14.80
N ASP A 391 0.35 -18.09 15.27
CA ASP A 391 -0.19 -17.86 16.61
C ASP A 391 0.81 -18.33 17.69
N MET A 392 1.40 -19.52 17.52
CA MET A 392 2.38 -20.07 18.48
C MET A 392 3.65 -19.22 18.56
N LEU A 393 4.16 -18.73 17.42
CA LEU A 393 5.29 -17.79 17.38
C LEU A 393 4.98 -16.51 18.17
N LEU A 394 3.78 -15.97 18.03
CA LEU A 394 3.38 -14.75 18.70
C LEU A 394 3.17 -14.95 20.21
N GLU A 395 2.38 -15.96 20.59
CA GLU A 395 1.97 -16.18 21.97
C GLU A 395 3.13 -16.67 22.85
N LYS A 396 3.85 -17.70 22.39
CA LYS A 396 4.91 -18.36 23.16
C LYS A 396 6.23 -17.60 23.09
N PHE A 397 6.62 -17.15 21.89
CA PHE A 397 7.94 -16.58 21.65
C PHE A 397 7.95 -15.05 21.50
N GLY A 398 6.79 -14.41 21.39
CA GLY A 398 6.72 -12.97 21.14
C GLY A 398 7.29 -12.57 19.78
N ILE A 399 7.19 -13.45 18.78
CA ILE A 399 7.63 -13.23 17.41
C ILE A 399 6.38 -13.08 16.53
N TYR A 400 6.22 -11.91 15.91
CA TYR A 400 5.11 -11.67 15.01
C TYR A 400 5.52 -11.89 13.56
N ILE A 401 5.06 -13.01 13.00
CA ILE A 401 5.09 -13.31 11.57
C ILE A 401 3.69 -13.69 11.14
N GLN A 402 3.12 -12.91 10.22
CA GLN A 402 1.77 -13.17 9.72
C GLN A 402 1.76 -14.39 8.79
N SER A 403 0.79 -15.28 9.01
CA SER A 403 0.41 -16.32 8.04
C SER A 403 -0.29 -15.72 6.83
N ILE A 404 0.15 -16.13 5.64
CA ILE A 404 -0.38 -15.69 4.36
C ILE A 404 -1.14 -16.86 3.74
N ASN A 405 -2.46 -16.69 3.66
CA ASN A 405 -3.41 -17.68 3.13
C ASN A 405 -4.19 -17.09 1.93
N TYR A 406 -5.05 -17.90 1.32
CA TYR A 406 -6.00 -17.45 0.29
C TYR A 406 -6.83 -16.23 0.77
N PRO A 407 -7.14 -15.25 -0.12
CA PRO A 407 -6.82 -15.16 -1.54
C PRO A 407 -5.45 -14.55 -1.87
N THR A 408 -4.59 -14.29 -0.88
CA THR A 408 -3.30 -13.63 -1.12
C THR A 408 -2.30 -14.55 -1.83
N VAL A 409 -2.37 -15.85 -1.54
CA VAL A 409 -1.61 -16.91 -2.24
C VAL A 409 -2.58 -18.05 -2.59
N PRO A 410 -2.28 -18.86 -3.62
CA PRO A 410 -3.08 -20.03 -3.97
C PRO A 410 -3.20 -21.02 -2.80
N ILE A 411 -4.30 -21.78 -2.79
CA ILE A 411 -4.52 -22.87 -1.83
C ILE A 411 -3.42 -23.92 -2.01
N GLY A 412 -2.83 -24.40 -0.91
CA GLY A 412 -1.68 -25.31 -0.92
C GLY A 412 -0.33 -24.61 -1.03
N GLN A 413 -0.32 -23.28 -1.21
CA GLN A 413 0.90 -22.45 -1.22
C GLN A 413 0.97 -21.49 -0.03
N GLU A 414 0.24 -21.79 1.06
CA GLU A 414 0.23 -20.99 2.28
C GLU A 414 1.63 -20.92 2.88
N ARG A 415 1.97 -19.74 3.40
CA ARG A 415 3.34 -19.43 3.80
C ARG A 415 3.42 -18.45 4.95
N LEU A 416 4.54 -18.47 5.66
CA LEU A 416 4.95 -17.40 6.55
C LEU A 416 5.84 -16.44 5.77
N ARG A 417 5.49 -15.15 5.74
CA ARG A 417 6.27 -14.15 5.00
C ARG A 417 7.14 -13.35 5.96
N VAL A 418 8.44 -13.65 5.93
CA VAL A 418 9.45 -12.98 6.74
C VAL A 418 10.13 -11.89 5.91
N THR A 419 10.29 -10.72 6.51
CA THR A 419 10.86 -9.52 5.87
C THR A 419 11.88 -8.89 6.81
N PRO A 420 13.13 -9.39 6.80
CA PRO A 420 14.20 -8.81 7.60
C PRO A 420 14.46 -7.35 7.21
N THR A 421 14.93 -6.59 8.19
CA THR A 421 15.21 -5.15 8.06
C THR A 421 16.60 -4.86 8.63
N PRO A 422 17.14 -3.64 8.45
CA PRO A 422 18.40 -3.25 9.09
C PRO A 422 18.39 -3.37 10.62
N GLY A 423 17.22 -3.29 11.26
CA GLY A 423 17.08 -3.41 12.71
C GLY A 423 17.06 -4.85 13.24
N HIS A 424 16.99 -5.85 12.37
CA HIS A 424 17.00 -7.26 12.76
C HIS A 424 18.44 -7.77 12.91
N GLY A 425 19.07 -7.44 14.03
CA GLY A 425 20.42 -7.89 14.35
C GLY A 425 20.52 -9.40 14.66
N PRO A 426 21.76 -9.90 14.88
CA PRO A 426 22.02 -11.33 15.08
C PRO A 426 21.23 -11.95 16.23
N GLU A 427 21.06 -11.25 17.35
CA GLU A 427 20.32 -11.75 18.51
C GLU A 427 18.85 -12.06 18.18
N LEU A 428 18.17 -11.15 17.46
CA LEU A 428 16.78 -11.36 17.04
C LEU A 428 16.70 -12.48 16.00
N ARG A 429 17.67 -12.57 15.08
CA ARG A 429 17.76 -13.68 14.13
C ARG A 429 17.85 -15.00 14.87
N ASP A 430 18.76 -15.15 15.83
CA ASP A 430 18.97 -16.43 16.52
C ASP A 430 17.73 -16.84 17.33
N GLN A 431 17.03 -15.87 17.93
CA GLN A 431 15.71 -16.08 18.55
C GLN A 431 14.66 -16.55 17.53
N LEU A 432 14.61 -15.94 16.34
CA LEU A 432 13.70 -16.32 15.28
C LEU A 432 13.94 -17.78 14.84
N ILE A 433 15.19 -18.14 14.57
CA ILE A 433 15.56 -19.47 14.07
C ILE A 433 15.21 -20.54 15.12
N SER A 434 15.58 -20.31 16.39
CA SER A 434 15.27 -21.24 17.48
C SER A 434 13.76 -21.43 17.68
N ALA A 435 12.98 -20.35 17.57
CA ALA A 435 11.52 -20.42 17.70
C ALA A 435 10.88 -21.13 16.50
N LEU A 436 11.34 -20.86 15.28
CA LEU A 436 10.83 -21.54 14.08
C LEU A 436 11.13 -23.04 14.14
N GLU A 437 12.33 -23.44 14.55
CA GLU A 437 12.69 -24.85 14.71
C GLU A 437 11.79 -25.55 15.72
N PHE A 438 11.54 -24.92 16.88
CA PHE A 438 10.60 -25.44 17.87
C PHE A 438 9.20 -25.62 17.28
N VAL A 439 8.65 -24.58 16.63
CA VAL A 439 7.29 -24.60 16.09
C VAL A 439 7.14 -25.64 14.97
N TRP A 440 8.15 -25.78 14.11
CA TRP A 440 8.16 -26.79 13.06
C TRP A 440 8.09 -28.21 13.63
N ASN A 441 8.88 -28.49 14.67
CA ASN A 441 8.90 -29.80 15.33
C ASN A 441 7.59 -30.08 16.08
N GLU A 442 7.07 -29.11 16.83
CA GLU A 442 5.83 -29.25 17.60
C GLU A 442 4.61 -29.52 16.72
N LEU A 443 4.51 -28.82 15.58
CA LEU A 443 3.40 -28.95 14.64
C LEU A 443 3.60 -30.08 13.60
N GLY A 444 4.76 -30.74 13.60
CA GLY A 444 5.09 -31.78 12.62
C GLY A 444 5.05 -31.29 11.17
N LEU A 445 5.52 -30.06 10.93
CA LEU A 445 5.49 -29.44 9.60
C LEU A 445 6.58 -30.03 8.68
N LYS A 446 6.25 -30.17 7.40
CA LYS A 446 7.17 -30.64 6.37
C LYS A 446 8.41 -29.73 6.28
N ARG A 447 9.58 -30.35 6.26
CA ARG A 447 10.88 -29.72 6.01
C ARG A 447 11.18 -29.68 4.51
N LYS A 448 12.23 -28.97 4.10
CA LYS A 448 12.57 -28.83 2.67
C LYS A 448 12.80 -30.21 2.01
N THR A 449 13.49 -31.11 2.70
CA THR A 449 13.69 -32.49 2.23
C THR A 449 12.37 -33.28 2.03
N ASP A 450 11.39 -33.10 2.91
CA ASP A 450 10.06 -33.73 2.78
C ASP A 450 9.28 -33.20 1.56
N TRP A 451 9.42 -31.91 1.26
CA TRP A 451 8.79 -31.32 0.06
C TRP A 451 9.42 -31.84 -1.23
N LEU A 452 10.75 -31.98 -1.27
CA LEU A 452 11.47 -32.45 -2.46
C LEU A 452 11.21 -33.93 -2.79
N THR A 453 10.83 -34.73 -1.79
CA THR A 453 10.55 -36.17 -1.96
C THR A 453 9.06 -36.47 -2.19
N SER A 454 8.19 -35.49 -1.97
CA SER A 454 6.73 -35.64 -2.10
C SER A 454 6.30 -35.63 -3.58
N GLN A 455 5.55 -36.65 -4.01
CA GLN A 455 5.12 -36.83 -5.40
C GLN A 455 3.98 -35.87 -5.84
N GLU A 456 3.29 -35.23 -4.90
CA GLU A 456 2.11 -34.39 -5.16
C GLU A 456 2.38 -32.87 -5.06
N VAL A 457 3.63 -32.43 -5.20
CA VAL A 457 3.98 -31.00 -5.09
C VAL A 457 3.90 -30.33 -6.45
N ASP A 458 3.29 -29.15 -6.49
CA ASP A 458 3.22 -28.30 -7.68
C ASP A 458 4.63 -28.04 -8.24
N ALA A 459 4.79 -28.16 -9.55
CA ALA A 459 6.08 -27.99 -10.23
C ALA A 459 6.68 -26.59 -9.97
N GLU A 460 5.84 -25.56 -9.86
CA GLU A 460 6.28 -24.20 -9.54
C GLU A 460 6.90 -24.09 -8.14
N ILE A 461 6.36 -24.84 -7.17
CA ILE A 461 6.90 -24.88 -5.80
C ILE A 461 8.23 -25.61 -5.78
N LEU A 462 8.35 -26.74 -6.49
CA LEU A 462 9.59 -27.50 -6.59
C LEU A 462 10.70 -26.68 -7.27
N ASP A 463 10.37 -25.95 -8.33
CA ASP A 463 11.30 -25.05 -9.00
C ASP A 463 11.74 -23.93 -8.05
N ALA A 464 10.79 -23.29 -7.34
CA ALA A 464 11.11 -22.25 -6.37
C ALA A 464 11.94 -22.77 -5.17
N LEU A 465 11.75 -24.01 -4.71
CA LEU A 465 12.56 -24.60 -3.64
C LEU A 465 13.99 -24.94 -4.08
N ASN A 466 14.19 -25.22 -5.37
CA ASN A 466 15.47 -25.59 -5.96
C ASN A 466 16.17 -24.44 -6.69
N SER A 467 15.51 -23.29 -6.83
CA SER A 467 16.05 -22.16 -7.59
C SER A 467 17.41 -21.72 -7.06
N THR A 468 18.33 -21.53 -8.00
CA THR A 468 19.70 -21.05 -7.75
C THR A 468 19.91 -19.64 -8.30
N GLU A 469 18.83 -18.87 -8.50
CA GLU A 469 18.95 -17.50 -8.99
C GLU A 469 19.85 -16.67 -8.05
N PRO A 470 20.87 -15.98 -8.60
CA PRO A 470 21.79 -15.20 -7.78
C PRO A 470 21.08 -14.00 -7.17
N PRO A 471 21.41 -13.60 -5.92
CA PRO A 471 20.85 -12.40 -5.29
C PRO A 471 21.07 -11.14 -6.14
N ILE A 472 20.09 -10.24 -6.16
CA ILE A 472 20.18 -8.99 -6.96
C ILE A 472 21.33 -8.08 -6.51
N TRP A 473 21.63 -8.05 -5.22
CA TRP A 473 22.82 -7.38 -4.69
C TRP A 473 23.99 -8.34 -4.76
N THR A 474 25.00 -7.99 -5.55
CA THR A 474 26.25 -8.75 -5.65
C THR A 474 27.11 -8.57 -4.39
N ASP A 475 28.06 -9.48 -4.17
CA ASP A 475 28.98 -9.44 -3.04
C ASP A 475 29.81 -8.15 -3.05
N GLU A 476 30.24 -7.69 -4.23
CA GLU A 476 30.95 -6.43 -4.40
C GLU A 476 30.09 -5.21 -3.98
N GLN A 477 28.81 -5.17 -4.37
CA GLN A 477 27.90 -4.09 -4.00
C GLN A 477 27.64 -4.04 -2.49
N LEU A 478 27.66 -5.21 -1.82
CA LEU A 478 27.56 -5.35 -0.37
C LEU A 478 28.89 -5.09 0.36
N GLY A 479 30.01 -4.99 -0.36
CA GLY A 479 31.34 -4.82 0.22
C GLY A 479 31.92 -6.11 0.81
N LEU A 480 31.33 -7.28 0.51
CA LEU A 480 31.85 -8.58 0.88
C LEU A 480 33.03 -8.91 -0.05
N GLY A 481 34.26 -8.94 0.48
CA GLY A 481 35.48 -9.23 -0.30
C GLY A 481 36.55 -8.14 -0.28
N LYS A 482 36.29 -6.96 0.30
CA LYS A 482 37.36 -6.03 0.68
C LYS A 482 37.84 -6.39 2.08
N SER A 483 38.99 -7.05 2.16
CA SER A 483 39.72 -7.25 3.41
C SER A 483 40.23 -5.90 3.92
N ASP A 484 39.36 -5.13 4.56
CA ASP A 484 39.76 -4.06 5.46
C ASP A 484 39.18 -4.37 6.83
N ASP A 485 40.10 -4.68 7.74
CA ASP A 485 39.94 -4.84 9.19
C ASP A 485 39.39 -3.53 9.80
N LYS A 486 38.11 -3.25 9.56
CA LYS A 486 37.32 -2.36 10.41
C LYS A 486 36.19 -3.20 10.96
N GLN A 487 36.41 -3.71 12.17
CA GLN A 487 35.33 -4.06 13.07
C GLN A 487 34.25 -2.99 12.95
N ILE A 488 33.10 -3.36 12.38
CA ILE A 488 31.90 -2.52 12.40
C ILE A 488 31.41 -2.53 13.84
N THR A 489 32.01 -1.68 14.67
CA THR A 489 31.56 -1.43 16.02
C THR A 489 30.29 -0.59 15.96
N THR A 490 29.17 -1.25 16.27
CA THR A 490 28.05 -0.76 17.11
C THR A 490 27.34 0.56 16.76
N ASN A 491 26.03 0.46 16.53
CA ASN A 491 24.98 1.27 17.16
C ASN A 491 25.22 2.79 17.33
N GLN A 492 25.54 3.51 16.25
CA GLN A 492 25.24 4.95 16.19
C GLN A 492 24.75 5.33 14.77
N PRO A 493 23.62 6.04 14.63
CA PRO A 493 23.30 6.71 13.38
C PRO A 493 24.42 7.68 13.05
N LEU A 494 24.86 7.71 11.79
CA LEU A 494 25.77 8.74 11.29
C LEU A 494 25.28 10.13 11.74
N GLY A 495 26.18 10.90 12.35
CA GLY A 495 25.89 12.18 12.98
C GLY A 495 25.16 13.17 12.07
N HIS A 496 24.26 13.93 12.68
CA HIS A 496 23.26 14.79 12.07
C HIS A 496 23.81 15.89 11.14
N ASP A 497 25.10 16.24 11.28
CA ASP A 497 25.71 17.43 10.67
C ASP A 497 26.47 17.18 9.36
N ALA A 498 26.72 15.92 8.98
CA ALA A 498 27.51 15.62 7.78
C ALA A 498 26.70 15.67 6.46
N ILE A 499 25.37 15.78 6.52
CA ILE A 499 24.48 15.65 5.35
C ILE A 499 24.07 17.03 4.79
N LEU A 500 24.37 18.12 5.50
CA LEU A 500 24.00 19.47 5.10
C LEU A 500 25.25 20.35 5.00
N GLY A 501 25.72 20.57 3.77
CA GLY A 501 26.50 21.77 3.46
C GLY A 501 25.60 23.00 3.59
N VAL A 502 25.35 23.43 4.83
CA VAL A 502 24.69 24.70 5.12
C VAL A 502 25.74 25.78 4.90
N GLU A 503 25.74 26.39 3.71
CA GLU A 503 26.26 27.74 3.58
C GLU A 503 25.29 28.66 4.32
N ASP A 504 25.68 29.09 5.52
CA ASP A 504 25.05 30.18 6.25
C ASP A 504 25.05 31.44 5.37
N LYS A 505 23.91 31.71 4.71
CA LYS A 505 23.62 33.07 4.25
C LYS A 505 22.96 33.82 5.39
N GLU A 506 23.73 34.74 5.97
CA GLU A 506 23.30 35.66 7.03
C GLU A 506 21.93 36.31 6.73
N PRO A 507 21.07 36.50 7.74
CA PRO A 507 19.85 37.28 7.58
C PRO A 507 20.18 38.78 7.51
N LEU A 508 19.74 39.41 6.43
CA LEU A 508 19.69 40.87 6.24
C LEU A 508 19.08 41.55 7.47
N ARG A 509 19.93 42.22 8.27
CA ARG A 509 19.53 43.18 9.30
C ARG A 509 18.89 44.39 8.61
N MET A 510 17.57 44.51 8.71
CA MET A 510 16.88 45.78 8.52
C MET A 510 17.22 46.68 9.71
N GLY A 511 18.16 47.60 9.51
CA GLY A 511 18.49 48.64 10.48
C GLY A 511 17.35 49.64 10.61
N ALA A 512 16.91 49.86 11.85
CA ALA A 512 16.19 51.07 12.23
C ALA A 512 17.19 52.24 12.31
N GLY A 513 16.86 53.37 11.68
CA GLY A 513 17.68 54.58 11.73
C GLY A 513 17.01 55.76 11.02
N HIS A 514 16.39 56.61 11.84
CA HIS A 514 15.81 57.96 11.60
C HIS A 514 14.53 58.11 10.78
#